data_AF-A0A0K0M7P5-F1
#
_entry.id   AF-A0A0K0M7P5-F1
#
_cell.length_a   1.000
_cell.length_b   1.000
_cell.length_c   1.000
_cell.angle_alpha   90.00
_cell.angle_beta   90.00
_cell.angle_gamma   90.00
#
_symmetry.space_group_name_H-M   'P 1'
#
loop_
_entity.id
_entity.type
_entity.pdbx_description
1 polymer ?
#
loop_
_entity_poly.entity_id
_entity_poly.type
_entity_poly.pdbx_seq_one_letter_code
_entity_poly.pdbx_strand_id
1 'polypeptide(L)'
;MSSEKTLPSVDLMSCQHGGEVIPSIAIERIISLRNEGIRVYLDGIDKLRKARDLMQQAGGCQYLYDYDKAVESAIKWSDTRPDQAETAISRVIDGKIWDRLMSETGMYTLMSNKQRQEWDRQVAGEEMPPITLENVMSTFRHLNASKADTFTQGLIDIFKSLSWDYKTNNPCMFGKRIIIAPLLDVWRSSWVRFSSDGHTKIDDLARPFYVLDGRNVPDYRVSDGAKLDAFFSENQFNGKVFECDYFSVRYYKKGSAHITFKRPELVEKINNLVASHYPGMLPPRV
;
A
#
# COMPACT_ATOMS: atom_id res chain seq x y z
N MET A 1 -12.44 31.83 -31.62
CA MET A 1 -12.74 31.90 -33.06
C MET A 1 -12.56 30.51 -33.64
N SER A 2 -13.68 29.82 -33.86
CA SER A 2 -13.73 28.44 -34.36
C SER A 2 -13.20 28.36 -35.79
N SER A 3 -12.32 27.41 -36.06
CA SER A 3 -11.99 26.98 -37.42
C SER A 3 -12.72 25.66 -37.68
N GLU A 4 -13.90 25.77 -38.29
CA GLU A 4 -14.58 24.63 -38.91
C GLU A 4 -13.71 24.11 -40.05
N LYS A 5 -13.21 22.87 -39.93
CA LYS A 5 -12.64 22.15 -41.07
C LYS A 5 -13.77 21.39 -41.76
N THR A 6 -14.17 21.95 -42.89
CA THR A 6 -15.19 21.48 -43.82
C THR A 6 -14.86 20.06 -44.32
N LEU A 7 -15.78 19.11 -44.12
CA LEU A 7 -15.80 17.83 -44.83
C LEU A 7 -16.09 18.08 -46.32
N PRO A 8 -15.40 17.42 -47.26
CA PRO A 8 -15.67 17.62 -48.68
C PRO A 8 -17.01 16.98 -49.09
N SER A 9 -17.85 17.79 -49.74
CA SER A 9 -19.13 17.40 -50.36
C SER A 9 -18.90 16.51 -51.59
N VAL A 10 -19.73 15.47 -51.76
CA VAL A 10 -19.57 14.43 -52.78
C VAL A 10 -20.65 14.57 -53.84
N ASP A 11 -20.25 14.83 -55.09
CA ASP A 11 -21.12 14.64 -56.25
C ASP A 11 -21.14 13.16 -56.65
N LEU A 12 -22.34 12.56 -56.57
CA LEU A 12 -22.66 11.22 -57.02
C LEU A 12 -23.00 11.26 -58.52
N MET A 13 -22.04 11.01 -59.41
CA MET A 13 -22.36 10.58 -60.77
C MET A 13 -21.53 9.39 -61.24
N SER A 14 -22.21 8.24 -61.25
CA SER A 14 -22.31 7.28 -62.35
C SER A 14 -21.05 6.97 -63.17
N CYS A 15 -20.53 5.75 -63.02
CA CYS A 15 -20.15 4.91 -64.15
C CYS A 15 -20.29 3.41 -63.77
N GLN A 16 -21.29 2.73 -64.33
CA GLN A 16 -21.33 1.27 -64.43
C GLN A 16 -20.71 0.85 -65.77
N HIS A 17 -19.71 -0.03 -65.77
CA HIS A 17 -19.68 -1.33 -66.50
C HIS A 17 -18.28 -1.98 -66.51
N GLY A 18 -18.23 -3.26 -66.12
CA GLY A 18 -17.47 -4.32 -66.80
C GLY A 18 -15.94 -4.42 -66.60
N GLY A 19 -15.52 -5.34 -65.73
CA GLY A 19 -14.13 -5.79 -65.56
C GLY A 19 -13.66 -5.63 -64.12
N GLU A 20 -13.08 -6.67 -63.51
CA GLU A 20 -12.53 -6.67 -62.15
C GLU A 20 -11.44 -5.59 -61.98
N VAL A 21 -11.87 -4.37 -61.68
CA VAL A 21 -10.99 -3.30 -61.23
C VAL A 21 -11.60 -2.82 -59.93
N ILE A 22 -10.99 -3.22 -58.80
CA ILE A 22 -11.31 -2.60 -57.52
C ILE A 22 -11.16 -1.09 -57.73
N PRO A 23 -12.20 -0.27 -57.49
CA PRO A 23 -12.10 1.17 -57.74
C PRO A 23 -10.86 1.73 -57.02
N SER A 24 -9.88 2.27 -57.76
CA SER A 24 -8.60 2.75 -57.19
C SER A 24 -8.82 3.68 -55.99
N ILE A 25 -9.88 4.50 -56.06
CA ILE A 25 -10.34 5.42 -55.01
C ILE A 25 -10.74 4.67 -53.71
N ALA A 26 -11.31 3.47 -53.80
CA ALA A 26 -11.65 2.67 -52.62
C ALA A 26 -10.40 2.11 -51.93
N ILE A 27 -9.39 1.68 -52.69
CA ILE A 27 -8.10 1.21 -52.14
C ILE A 27 -7.32 2.37 -51.52
N GLU A 28 -7.20 3.50 -52.22
CA GLU A 28 -6.52 4.70 -51.73
C GLU A 28 -7.17 5.23 -50.45
N ARG A 29 -8.51 5.24 -50.37
CA ARG A 29 -9.24 5.61 -49.15
C ARG A 29 -8.93 4.67 -47.99
N ILE A 30 -8.93 3.36 -48.22
CA ILE A 30 -8.60 2.37 -47.16
C ILE A 30 -7.17 2.58 -46.65
N ILE A 31 -6.20 2.78 -47.55
CA ILE A 31 -4.80 3.04 -47.18
C ILE A 31 -4.67 4.36 -46.42
N SER A 32 -5.34 5.43 -46.88
CA SER A 32 -5.31 6.72 -46.22
C SER A 32 -5.93 6.66 -44.82
N LEU A 33 -7.07 5.98 -44.65
CA LEU A 33 -7.70 5.78 -43.34
C LEU A 33 -6.81 4.96 -42.41
N ARG A 34 -6.15 3.91 -42.92
CA ARG A 34 -5.18 3.13 -42.15
C ARG A 34 -4.02 3.99 -41.67
N ASN A 35 -3.40 4.76 -42.57
CA ASN A 35 -2.24 5.58 -42.25
C ASN A 35 -2.60 6.69 -41.25
N GLU A 36 -3.75 7.33 -41.44
CA GLU A 36 -4.25 8.33 -40.51
C GLU A 36 -4.60 7.71 -39.16
N GLY A 37 -5.23 6.52 -39.14
CA GLY A 37 -5.52 5.78 -37.92
C GLY A 37 -4.25 5.43 -37.13
N ILE A 38 -3.19 4.97 -37.80
CA ILE A 38 -1.89 4.71 -37.17
C ILE A 38 -1.27 6.01 -36.63
N ARG A 39 -1.35 7.11 -37.39
CA ARG A 39 -0.82 8.42 -36.97
C ARG A 39 -1.50 8.91 -35.69
N VAL A 40 -2.84 8.87 -35.64
CA VAL A 40 -3.62 9.27 -34.46
C VAL A 40 -3.36 8.32 -33.28
N TYR A 41 -3.23 7.02 -33.53
CA TYR A 41 -2.88 6.04 -32.50
C TYR A 41 -1.52 6.32 -31.85
N LEU A 42 -0.48 6.61 -32.64
CA LEU A 42 0.85 6.94 -32.13
C LEU A 42 0.85 8.24 -31.31
N ASP A 43 0.15 9.28 -31.78
CA ASP A 43 -0.03 10.53 -31.05
C ASP A 43 -0.78 10.33 -29.71
N GLY A 44 -1.77 9.43 -29.69
CA GLY A 44 -2.46 9.00 -28.48
C GLY A 44 -1.54 8.30 -27.49
N ILE A 45 -0.69 7.37 -27.97
CA ILE A 45 0.32 6.70 -27.14
C ILE A 45 1.26 7.70 -26.49
N ASP A 46 1.79 8.66 -27.25
CA ASP A 46 2.75 9.63 -26.73
C ASP A 46 2.12 10.53 -25.66
N LYS A 47 0.85 10.92 -25.84
CA LYS A 47 0.08 11.66 -24.83
C LYS A 47 -0.15 10.84 -23.57
N LEU A 48 -0.53 9.57 -23.70
CA LEU A 48 -0.72 8.67 -22.55
C LEU A 48 0.59 8.45 -21.79
N ARG A 49 1.70 8.22 -22.49
CA ARG A 49 3.03 8.11 -21.87
C ARG A 49 3.41 9.37 -21.11
N LYS A 50 3.25 10.55 -21.74
CA LYS A 50 3.53 11.83 -21.08
C LYS A 50 2.65 12.06 -19.84
N ALA A 51 1.37 11.68 -19.90
CA ALA A 51 0.47 11.76 -18.74
C ALA A 51 0.95 10.84 -17.61
N ARG A 52 1.35 9.61 -17.93
CA ARG A 52 1.91 8.66 -16.97
C ARG A 52 3.18 9.21 -16.32
N ASP A 53 4.09 9.79 -17.09
CA ASP A 53 5.35 10.35 -16.56
C ASP A 53 5.10 11.50 -15.58
N LEU A 54 4.12 12.37 -15.87
CA LEU A 54 3.70 13.45 -14.96
C LEU A 54 3.08 12.90 -13.68
N MET A 55 2.22 11.89 -13.79
CA MET A 55 1.60 11.23 -12.64
C MET A 55 2.62 10.50 -11.77
N GLN A 56 3.60 9.81 -12.37
CA GLN A 56 4.70 9.18 -11.65
C GLN A 56 5.55 10.20 -10.88
N GLN A 57 5.82 11.36 -11.48
CA GLN A 57 6.53 12.46 -10.80
C GLN A 57 5.73 13.03 -9.63
N ALA A 58 4.42 13.24 -9.81
CA ALA A 58 3.54 13.73 -8.75
C ALA A 58 3.46 12.73 -7.59
N GLY A 59 3.19 11.46 -7.89
CA GLY A 59 3.13 10.37 -6.91
C GLY A 59 4.49 9.93 -6.36
N GLY A 60 5.61 10.41 -6.92
CA GLY A 60 6.96 9.99 -6.52
C GLY A 60 7.23 8.49 -6.70
N CYS A 61 6.58 7.85 -7.68
CA CYS A 61 6.60 6.39 -7.84
C CYS A 61 7.20 5.96 -9.19
N GLN A 62 7.94 4.85 -9.19
CA GLN A 62 8.50 4.28 -10.43
C GLN A 62 7.42 3.57 -11.26
N TYR A 63 6.37 3.06 -10.63
CA TYR A 63 5.28 2.34 -11.28
C TYR A 63 3.93 2.88 -10.80
N LEU A 64 3.03 3.13 -11.75
CA LEU A 64 1.67 3.60 -11.49
C LEU A 64 0.71 2.43 -11.70
N TYR A 65 0.51 1.64 -10.64
CA TYR A 65 -0.42 0.51 -10.65
C TYR A 65 -1.83 0.99 -11.01
N ASP A 66 -2.58 0.18 -11.76
CA ASP A 66 -3.93 0.46 -12.28
C ASP A 66 -4.06 1.60 -13.31
N TYR A 67 -2.98 2.33 -13.67
CA TYR A 67 -3.00 3.30 -14.77
C TYR A 67 -3.48 2.67 -16.07
N ASP A 68 -2.88 1.54 -16.46
CA ASP A 68 -3.20 0.86 -17.71
C ASP A 68 -4.65 0.36 -17.71
N LYS A 69 -5.18 -0.07 -16.56
CA LYS A 69 -6.59 -0.48 -16.42
C LYS A 69 -7.54 0.70 -16.53
N ALA A 70 -7.20 1.86 -15.96
CA ALA A 70 -7.98 3.08 -16.07
C ALA A 70 -8.01 3.58 -17.53
N VAL A 71 -6.87 3.55 -18.22
CA VAL A 71 -6.78 3.88 -19.65
C VAL A 71 -7.57 2.89 -20.49
N GLU A 72 -7.42 1.58 -20.27
CA GLU A 72 -8.19 0.54 -20.98
C GLU A 72 -9.68 0.80 -20.81
N SER A 73 -10.14 1.01 -19.57
CA SER A 73 -11.55 1.23 -19.26
C SER A 73 -12.11 2.46 -19.96
N ALA A 74 -11.33 3.54 -20.06
CA ALA A 74 -11.72 4.78 -20.72
C ALA A 74 -11.89 4.65 -22.24
N ILE A 75 -11.09 3.78 -22.89
CA ILE A 75 -11.12 3.61 -24.36
C ILE A 75 -11.96 2.41 -24.81
N LYS A 76 -12.24 1.46 -23.91
CA LYS A 76 -12.92 0.19 -24.22
C LYS A 76 -14.37 0.39 -24.64
N TRP A 77 -15.06 1.36 -24.03
CA TRP A 77 -16.46 1.65 -24.31
C TRP A 77 -16.59 3.04 -24.92
N SER A 78 -17.15 3.10 -26.13
CA SER A 78 -17.32 4.36 -26.88
C SER A 78 -18.25 5.37 -26.21
N ASP A 79 -19.04 4.93 -25.23
CA ASP A 79 -19.95 5.74 -24.42
C ASP A 79 -19.39 6.11 -23.04
N THR A 80 -18.12 5.76 -22.74
CA THR A 80 -17.48 6.24 -21.50
C THR A 80 -17.43 7.76 -21.52
N ARG A 81 -18.12 8.38 -20.57
CA ARG A 81 -18.16 9.84 -20.50
C ARG A 81 -16.80 10.40 -20.07
N PRO A 82 -16.38 11.58 -20.56
CA PRO A 82 -15.10 12.18 -20.18
C PRO A 82 -14.90 12.33 -18.66
N ASP A 83 -15.96 12.65 -17.92
CA ASP A 83 -15.92 12.81 -16.45
C ASP A 83 -15.71 11.48 -15.71
N GLN A 84 -16.21 10.36 -16.26
CA GLN A 84 -15.97 9.03 -15.70
C GLN A 84 -14.51 8.60 -15.90
N ALA A 85 -13.96 8.87 -17.09
CA ALA A 85 -12.55 8.61 -17.38
C ALA A 85 -11.62 9.48 -16.51
N GLU A 86 -11.94 10.76 -16.35
CA GLU A 86 -11.22 11.69 -15.46
C GLU A 86 -11.27 11.21 -14.00
N THR A 87 -12.43 10.80 -13.51
CA THR A 87 -12.58 10.29 -12.13
C THR A 87 -11.75 9.04 -11.90
N ALA A 88 -11.79 8.07 -12.83
CA ALA A 88 -11.04 6.83 -12.73
C ALA A 88 -9.53 7.08 -12.69
N ILE A 89 -9.02 7.95 -13.58
CA ILE A 89 -7.58 8.23 -13.63
C ILE A 89 -7.12 9.09 -12.43
N SER A 90 -7.97 10.01 -11.95
CA SER A 90 -7.69 10.84 -10.78
C SER A 90 -7.56 10.00 -9.52
N ARG A 91 -8.44 9.00 -9.32
CA ARG A 91 -8.35 8.06 -8.18
C ARG A 91 -7.00 7.32 -8.14
N VAL A 92 -6.48 6.92 -9.30
CA VAL A 92 -5.18 6.23 -9.39
C VAL A 92 -4.04 7.12 -8.90
N ILE A 93 -3.98 8.37 -9.37
CA ILE A 93 -2.90 9.28 -8.98
C ILE A 93 -3.08 9.82 -7.55
N ASP A 94 -4.31 10.15 -7.15
CA ASP A 94 -4.60 10.66 -5.82
C ASP A 94 -4.18 9.67 -4.74
N GLY A 95 -4.44 8.37 -4.95
CA GLY A 95 -3.98 7.34 -4.03
C GLY A 95 -2.45 7.28 -3.87
N LYS A 96 -1.70 7.49 -4.95
CA LYS A 96 -0.23 7.56 -4.89
C LYS A 96 0.29 8.82 -4.22
N ILE A 97 -0.37 9.95 -4.44
CA ILE A 97 0.00 11.19 -3.76
C ILE A 97 -0.26 11.06 -2.25
N TRP A 98 -1.39 10.50 -1.84
CA TRP A 98 -1.66 10.24 -0.42
C TRP A 98 -0.64 9.31 0.21
N ASP A 99 -0.29 8.21 -0.46
CA ASP A 99 0.74 7.28 0.00
C ASP A 99 2.10 7.97 0.20
N ARG A 100 2.52 8.78 -0.79
CA ARG A 100 3.73 9.57 -0.72
C ARG A 100 3.70 10.55 0.45
N LEU A 101 2.62 11.32 0.60
CA LEU A 101 2.48 12.29 1.69
C LEU A 101 2.60 11.60 3.05
N MET A 102 1.90 10.49 3.26
CA MET A 102 1.94 9.73 4.52
C MET A 102 3.32 9.19 4.86
N SER A 103 4.07 8.76 3.82
CA SER A 103 5.45 8.29 3.94
C SER A 103 6.40 9.43 4.28
N GLU A 104 6.39 10.52 3.51
CA GLU A 104 7.32 11.64 3.66
C GLU A 104 7.09 12.45 4.94
N THR A 105 5.86 12.54 5.44
CA THR A 105 5.57 13.18 6.73
C THR A 105 5.81 12.25 7.92
N GLY A 106 6.18 10.99 7.67
CA GLY A 106 6.40 9.99 8.71
C GLY A 106 5.14 9.50 9.42
N MET A 107 3.93 9.75 8.89
CA MET A 107 2.69 9.30 9.56
C MET A 107 2.57 7.79 9.61
N TYR A 108 3.05 7.08 8.58
CA TYR A 108 3.14 5.64 8.62
C TYR A 108 3.99 5.11 9.79
N THR A 109 5.02 5.85 10.25
CA THR A 109 5.87 5.41 11.37
C THR A 109 5.12 5.34 12.70
N LEU A 110 3.96 6.00 12.81
CA LEU A 110 3.13 6.01 14.01
C LEU A 110 2.00 4.97 13.96
N MET A 111 1.73 4.39 12.79
CA MET A 111 0.62 3.48 12.55
C MET A 111 1.04 2.01 12.73
N SER A 112 0.15 1.19 13.30
CA SER A 112 0.19 -0.27 13.19
C SER A 112 -0.05 -0.71 11.74
N ASN A 113 0.32 -1.94 11.38
CA ASN A 113 -0.01 -2.46 10.06
C ASN A 113 -1.53 -2.51 9.83
N LYS A 114 -2.31 -2.78 10.88
CA LYS A 114 -3.78 -2.75 10.79
C LYS A 114 -4.32 -1.36 10.45
N GLN A 115 -3.79 -0.31 11.09
CA GLN A 115 -4.17 1.07 10.78
C GLN A 115 -3.76 1.48 9.36
N ARG A 116 -2.58 1.02 8.89
CA ARG A 116 -2.15 1.24 7.51
C ARG A 116 -3.08 0.57 6.49
N GLN A 117 -3.46 -0.69 6.72
CA GLN A 117 -4.41 -1.39 5.85
C GLN A 117 -5.77 -0.69 5.79
N GLU A 118 -6.25 -0.18 6.93
CA GLU A 118 -7.49 0.58 6.98
C GLU A 118 -7.37 1.92 6.22
N TRP A 119 -6.24 2.61 6.36
CA TRP A 119 -5.93 3.79 5.58
C TRP A 119 -5.89 3.49 4.07
N ASP A 120 -5.18 2.45 3.66
CA ASP A 120 -5.11 2.03 2.24
C ASP A 120 -6.50 1.74 1.67
N ARG A 121 -7.38 1.12 2.48
CA ARG A 121 -8.78 0.87 2.10
C ARG A 121 -9.57 2.16 1.94
N GLN A 122 -9.37 3.15 2.81
CA GLN A 122 -10.01 4.46 2.71
C GLN A 122 -9.54 5.22 1.48
N VAL A 123 -8.22 5.21 1.22
CA VAL A 123 -7.61 5.84 0.03
C VAL A 123 -8.14 5.23 -1.27
N ALA A 124 -8.35 3.91 -1.29
CA ALA A 124 -8.93 3.22 -2.44
C ALA A 124 -10.46 3.38 -2.55
N GLY A 125 -11.11 3.91 -1.51
CA GLY A 125 -12.55 4.11 -1.44
C GLY A 125 -13.02 5.40 -2.11
N GLU A 126 -14.34 5.53 -2.28
CA GLU A 126 -14.95 6.72 -2.90
C GLU A 126 -15.03 7.92 -1.96
N GLU A 127 -14.81 7.70 -0.66
CA GLU A 127 -14.91 8.71 0.40
C GLU A 127 -13.63 9.55 0.55
N MET A 128 -12.55 9.18 -0.13
CA MET A 128 -11.28 9.90 -0.01
C MET A 128 -11.39 11.28 -0.67
N PRO A 129 -11.02 12.37 0.04
CA PRO A 129 -11.12 13.70 -0.54
C PRO A 129 -10.12 13.86 -1.71
N PRO A 130 -10.53 14.55 -2.80
CA PRO A 130 -9.64 14.83 -3.93
C PRO A 130 -8.38 15.56 -3.48
N ILE A 131 -7.27 15.34 -4.20
CA ILE A 131 -6.02 16.06 -3.94
C ILE A 131 -6.18 17.55 -4.27
N THR A 132 -6.44 18.34 -3.23
CA THR A 132 -6.38 19.81 -3.24
C THR A 132 -5.59 20.27 -2.02
N LEU A 133 -5.00 21.47 -2.08
CA LEU A 133 -4.23 22.00 -0.95
C LEU A 133 -5.08 22.06 0.33
N GLU A 134 -6.34 22.51 0.22
CA GLU A 134 -7.25 22.60 1.35
C GLU A 134 -7.54 21.23 1.98
N ASN A 135 -7.88 20.24 1.15
CA ASN A 135 -8.16 18.87 1.60
C ASN A 135 -6.94 18.23 2.26
N VAL A 136 -5.77 18.34 1.62
CA VAL A 136 -4.49 17.83 2.16
C VAL A 136 -4.20 18.47 3.51
N MET A 137 -4.27 19.81 3.60
CA MET A 137 -4.00 20.52 4.85
C MET A 137 -5.04 20.21 5.93
N SER A 138 -6.30 19.96 5.58
CA SER A 138 -7.34 19.55 6.51
C SER A 138 -7.05 18.15 7.08
N THR A 139 -6.79 17.17 6.21
CA THR A 139 -6.45 15.79 6.60
C THR A 139 -5.20 15.74 7.47
N PHE A 140 -4.13 16.44 7.10
CA PHE A 140 -2.90 16.45 7.88
C PHE A 140 -3.02 17.17 9.21
N ARG A 141 -3.85 18.22 9.32
CA ARG A 141 -4.18 18.82 10.62
C ARG A 141 -4.86 17.80 11.54
N HIS A 142 -5.81 17.04 11.01
CA HIS A 142 -6.49 15.99 11.77
C HIS A 142 -5.51 14.88 12.20
N LEU A 143 -4.71 14.34 11.27
CA LEU A 143 -3.72 13.30 11.56
C LEU A 143 -2.69 13.77 12.60
N ASN A 144 -2.19 15.00 12.49
CA ASN A 144 -1.23 15.52 13.45
C ASN A 144 -1.86 15.76 14.83
N ALA A 145 -3.13 16.16 14.90
CA ALA A 145 -3.86 16.31 16.16
C ALA A 145 -4.10 14.96 16.86
N SER A 146 -4.36 13.89 16.08
CA SER A 146 -4.64 12.55 16.61
C SER A 146 -3.42 11.63 16.70
N LYS A 147 -2.23 12.07 16.29
CA LYS A 147 -1.02 11.22 16.16
C LYS A 147 -0.63 10.43 17.42
N ALA A 148 -0.81 11.04 18.60
CA ALA A 148 -0.51 10.38 19.88
C ALA A 148 -1.49 9.23 20.15
N ASP A 149 -2.77 9.44 19.81
CA ASP A 149 -3.80 8.42 19.90
C ASP A 149 -3.61 7.35 18.83
N THR A 150 -3.23 7.71 17.61
CA THR A 150 -2.86 6.75 16.56
C THR A 150 -1.75 5.82 17.02
N PHE A 151 -0.67 6.38 17.58
CA PHE A 151 0.43 5.60 18.11
C PHE A 151 -0.01 4.67 19.25
N THR A 152 -0.83 5.16 20.17
CA THR A 152 -1.32 4.38 21.31
C THR A 152 -2.28 3.27 20.86
N GLN A 153 -3.15 3.56 19.89
CA GLN A 153 -4.03 2.58 19.26
C GLN A 153 -3.23 1.51 18.51
N GLY A 154 -2.11 1.89 17.91
CA GLY A 154 -1.18 0.94 17.29
C GLY A 154 -0.56 -0.02 18.32
N LEU A 155 -0.20 0.47 19.51
CA LEU A 155 0.20 -0.38 20.63
C LEU A 155 -0.90 -1.37 21.01
N ILE A 156 -2.13 -0.89 21.14
CA ILE A 156 -3.29 -1.71 21.50
C ILE A 156 -3.56 -2.80 20.46
N ASP A 157 -3.39 -2.50 19.17
CA ASP A 157 -3.53 -3.50 18.11
C ASP A 157 -2.52 -4.65 18.27
N ILE A 158 -1.28 -4.36 18.71
CA ILE A 158 -0.28 -5.39 19.01
C ILE A 158 -0.78 -6.28 20.15
N PHE A 159 -1.26 -5.71 21.27
CA PHE A 159 -1.80 -6.48 22.40
C PHE A 159 -2.97 -7.39 21.98
N LYS A 160 -3.89 -6.85 21.17
CA LYS A 160 -5.03 -7.61 20.63
C LYS A 160 -4.61 -8.72 19.67
N SER A 161 -3.47 -8.57 18.99
CA SER A 161 -2.95 -9.58 18.05
C SER A 161 -2.29 -10.78 18.74
N LEU A 162 -1.96 -10.67 20.03
CA LEU A 162 -1.36 -11.76 20.79
C LEU A 162 -2.39 -12.87 21.05
N SER A 163 -1.96 -14.14 21.00
CA SER A 163 -2.80 -15.26 21.44
C SER A 163 -2.96 -15.22 22.96
N TRP A 164 -4.21 -15.28 23.43
CA TRP A 164 -4.54 -15.20 24.86
C TRP A 164 -4.54 -16.55 25.58
N ASP A 165 -4.33 -17.65 24.85
CA ASP A 165 -4.20 -18.99 25.43
C ASP A 165 -2.91 -19.16 26.24
N TYR A 166 -1.98 -18.22 26.11
CA TYR A 166 -0.68 -18.26 26.77
C TYR A 166 -0.68 -17.48 28.07
N LYS A 167 -0.42 -18.18 29.19
CA LYS A 167 -0.36 -17.60 30.55
C LYS A 167 0.59 -16.40 30.70
N THR A 168 1.62 -16.28 29.86
CA THR A 168 2.57 -15.17 29.92
C THR A 168 2.16 -13.95 29.12
N ASN A 169 1.18 -14.09 28.23
CA ASN A 169 0.60 -12.95 27.54
C ASN A 169 -0.42 -12.31 28.47
N ASN A 170 -0.24 -11.02 28.75
CA ASN A 170 -1.20 -10.25 29.52
C ASN A 170 -1.87 -9.25 28.56
N PRO A 171 -3.22 -9.21 28.51
CA PRO A 171 -3.94 -8.32 27.61
C PRO A 171 -3.67 -6.84 27.88
N CYS A 172 -3.12 -6.51 29.05
CA CYS A 172 -2.99 -5.15 29.55
C CYS A 172 -1.55 -4.65 29.66
N MET A 173 -0.55 -5.52 29.58
CA MET A 173 0.85 -5.12 29.70
C MET A 173 1.81 -6.13 29.07
N PHE A 174 2.92 -5.61 28.56
CA PHE A 174 4.07 -6.43 28.24
C PHE A 174 4.80 -6.78 29.53
N GLY A 175 4.88 -8.09 29.81
CA GLY A 175 5.79 -8.63 30.81
C GLY A 175 7.22 -8.76 30.27
N LYS A 176 8.09 -9.48 30.99
CA LYS A 176 9.46 -9.78 30.54
C LYS A 176 9.51 -10.55 29.21
N ARG A 177 8.46 -11.34 28.93
CA ARG A 177 8.37 -12.24 27.77
C ARG A 177 6.94 -12.31 27.27
N ILE A 178 6.77 -12.31 25.96
CA ILE A 178 5.49 -12.59 25.29
C ILE A 178 5.63 -13.78 24.34
N ILE A 179 4.49 -14.31 23.90
CA ILE A 179 4.38 -15.38 22.92
C ILE A 179 3.58 -14.88 21.73
N ILE A 180 4.15 -15.00 20.54
CA ILE A 180 3.49 -14.67 19.27
C ILE A 180 3.14 -15.97 18.54
N ALA A 181 1.93 -16.05 18.02
CA ALA A 181 1.46 -17.12 17.16
C ALA A 181 0.38 -16.62 16.18
N PRO A 182 0.35 -17.10 14.93
CA PRO A 182 1.47 -17.74 14.25
C PRO A 182 2.62 -16.75 13.98
N LEU A 183 3.86 -17.22 14.13
CA LEU A 183 5.06 -16.62 13.52
C LEU A 183 5.41 -17.36 12.22
N LEU A 184 5.17 -18.68 12.19
CA LEU A 184 5.45 -19.54 11.05
C LEU A 184 4.14 -20.16 10.55
N ASP A 185 4.02 -20.30 9.25
CA ASP A 185 2.97 -21.10 8.62
C ASP A 185 3.38 -22.57 8.70
N VAL A 186 2.51 -23.40 9.26
CA VAL A 186 2.75 -24.83 9.48
C VAL A 186 1.71 -25.63 8.73
N TRP A 187 2.15 -26.41 7.73
CA TRP A 187 1.27 -27.26 6.93
C TRP A 187 1.17 -28.67 7.52
N ARG A 188 0.09 -29.38 7.16
CA ARG A 188 -0.13 -30.78 7.59
C ARG A 188 1.02 -31.73 7.19
N SER A 189 1.74 -31.41 6.12
CA SER A 189 2.92 -32.15 5.64
C SER A 189 4.19 -31.92 6.48
N SER A 190 4.10 -31.20 7.61
CA SER A 190 5.26 -30.72 8.39
C SER A 190 6.20 -29.78 7.64
N TRP A 191 5.79 -29.28 6.46
CA TRP A 191 6.45 -28.15 5.83
C TRP A 191 6.18 -26.91 6.67
N VAL A 192 7.20 -26.08 6.87
CA VAL A 192 7.13 -24.84 7.66
C VAL A 192 7.80 -23.72 6.89
N ARG A 193 7.20 -22.54 6.92
CA ARG A 193 7.71 -21.32 6.31
C ARG A 193 7.52 -20.16 7.27
N PHE A 194 8.40 -19.17 7.20
CA PHE A 194 8.15 -17.89 7.85
C PHE A 194 6.89 -17.23 7.27
N SER A 195 5.96 -16.81 8.12
CA SER A 195 4.69 -16.25 7.65
C SER A 195 4.78 -14.74 7.44
N SER A 196 4.05 -14.23 6.44
CA SER A 196 3.95 -12.78 6.19
C SER A 196 3.31 -12.04 7.36
N ASP A 197 2.32 -12.68 8.00
CA ASP A 197 1.70 -12.19 9.24
C ASP A 197 2.70 -12.16 10.41
N GLY A 198 3.56 -13.19 10.52
CA GLY A 198 4.63 -13.26 11.51
C GLY A 198 5.65 -12.15 11.34
N HIS A 199 6.09 -11.88 10.09
CA HIS A 199 6.93 -10.73 9.76
C HIS A 199 6.29 -9.44 10.25
N THR A 200 5.05 -9.21 9.84
CA THR A 200 4.30 -8.01 10.19
C THR A 200 4.17 -7.81 11.69
N LYS A 201 3.89 -8.87 12.45
CA LYS A 201 3.78 -8.83 13.92
C LYS A 201 5.11 -8.46 14.58
N ILE A 202 6.23 -8.94 14.06
CA ILE A 202 7.56 -8.59 14.57
C ILE A 202 7.88 -7.12 14.29
N ASP A 203 7.54 -6.62 13.11
CA ASP A 203 7.76 -5.21 12.76
C ASP A 203 6.85 -4.26 13.54
N ASP A 204 5.57 -4.63 13.71
CA ASP A 204 4.64 -3.90 14.56
C ASP A 204 5.11 -3.92 16.01
N LEU A 205 5.65 -5.04 16.51
CA LEU A 205 6.22 -5.11 17.86
C LEU A 205 7.46 -4.23 18.03
N ALA A 206 8.36 -4.22 17.04
CA ALA A 206 9.63 -3.49 17.13
C ALA A 206 9.46 -1.97 16.97
N ARG A 207 8.51 -1.53 16.15
CA ARG A 207 8.30 -0.12 15.80
C ARG A 207 8.18 0.82 17.00
N PRO A 208 7.34 0.54 18.02
CA PRO A 208 7.25 1.40 19.20
C PRO A 208 8.58 1.57 19.94
N PHE A 209 9.45 0.54 19.94
CA PHE A 209 10.77 0.66 20.56
C PHE A 209 11.66 1.63 19.79
N TYR A 210 11.73 1.53 18.47
CA TYR A 210 12.48 2.51 17.65
C TYR A 210 11.98 3.93 17.88
N VAL A 211 10.65 4.14 17.88
CA VAL A 211 10.04 5.46 18.08
C VAL A 211 10.38 6.02 19.48
N LEU A 212 10.25 5.23 20.54
CA LEU A 212 10.53 5.65 21.92
C LEU A 212 12.03 5.83 22.22
N ASP A 213 12.89 5.14 21.47
CA ASP A 213 14.35 5.26 21.52
C ASP A 213 14.87 6.40 20.62
N GLY A 214 13.97 7.14 19.93
CA GLY A 214 14.31 8.28 19.07
C GLY A 214 15.03 7.88 17.78
N ARG A 215 14.88 6.62 17.34
CA ARG A 215 15.52 6.07 16.14
C ARG A 215 14.53 5.95 14.99
N ASN A 216 15.04 6.06 13.77
CA ASN A 216 14.25 5.80 12.58
C ASN A 216 13.81 4.33 12.54
N VAL A 217 12.53 4.11 12.27
CA VAL A 217 11.96 2.78 12.06
C VAL A 217 12.52 2.23 10.74
N PRO A 218 13.13 1.04 10.72
CA PRO A 218 13.67 0.47 9.49
C PRO A 218 12.59 0.21 8.42
N ASP A 219 12.97 0.32 7.14
CA ASP A 219 12.12 -0.12 6.02
C ASP A 219 11.83 -1.63 6.13
N TYR A 220 10.66 -2.06 5.63
CA TYR A 220 10.20 -3.45 5.67
C TYR A 220 11.24 -4.45 5.11
N ARG A 221 12.06 -4.05 4.13
CA ARG A 221 13.07 -4.94 3.51
C ARG A 221 14.27 -5.23 4.42
N VAL A 222 14.51 -4.38 5.42
CA VAL A 222 15.64 -4.47 6.34
C VAL A 222 15.18 -4.42 7.80
N SER A 223 13.89 -4.65 8.03
CA SER A 223 13.26 -4.64 9.34
C SER A 223 13.65 -5.85 10.18
N ASP A 224 13.27 -5.84 11.46
CA ASP A 224 13.58 -6.97 12.34
C ASP A 224 12.81 -8.23 11.95
N GLY A 225 11.63 -8.09 11.32
CA GLY A 225 10.93 -9.19 10.66
C GLY A 225 11.71 -9.77 9.48
N ALA A 226 12.27 -8.92 8.60
CA ALA A 226 13.08 -9.37 7.46
C ALA A 226 14.37 -10.07 7.91
N LYS A 227 15.03 -9.53 8.94
CA LYS A 227 16.21 -10.17 9.55
C LYS A 227 15.87 -11.51 10.18
N LEU A 228 14.72 -11.62 10.84
CA LEU A 228 14.27 -12.88 11.44
C LEU A 228 13.88 -13.93 10.38
N ASP A 229 13.26 -13.52 9.27
CA ASP A 229 12.97 -14.43 8.14
C ASP A 229 14.26 -14.98 7.53
N ALA A 230 15.24 -14.10 7.25
CA ALA A 230 16.56 -14.51 6.78
C ALA A 230 17.24 -15.48 7.78
N PHE A 231 17.21 -15.15 9.06
CA PHE A 231 17.73 -16.02 10.12
C PHE A 231 17.03 -17.38 10.14
N PHE A 232 15.70 -17.41 10.02
CA PHE A 232 14.93 -18.65 9.99
C PHE A 232 15.32 -19.49 8.77
N SER A 233 15.44 -18.88 7.60
CA SER A 233 15.83 -19.54 6.35
C SER A 233 17.17 -20.26 6.48
N GLU A 234 18.16 -19.62 7.11
CA GLU A 234 19.50 -20.18 7.33
C GLU A 234 19.57 -21.23 8.45
N ASN A 235 18.80 -21.06 9.52
CA ASN A 235 18.99 -21.83 10.76
C ASN A 235 17.92 -22.90 10.99
N GLN A 236 16.73 -22.74 10.42
CA GLN A 236 15.59 -23.63 10.61
C GLN A 236 15.43 -23.96 12.11
N PHE A 237 15.23 -25.23 12.48
CA PHE A 237 15.08 -25.66 13.87
C PHE A 237 16.37 -26.17 14.52
N ASN A 238 17.51 -25.49 14.31
CA ASN A 238 18.80 -25.86 14.90
C ASN A 238 19.00 -25.43 16.36
N GLY A 239 18.00 -24.78 16.97
CA GLY A 239 18.01 -24.38 18.39
C GLY A 239 18.66 -23.02 18.70
N LYS A 240 19.26 -22.35 17.70
CA LYS A 240 19.77 -20.98 17.83
C LYS A 240 18.63 -19.99 18.09
N VAL A 241 18.99 -18.86 18.68
CA VAL A 241 18.08 -17.76 19.04
C VAL A 241 18.42 -16.57 18.16
N PHE A 242 17.40 -15.95 17.58
CA PHE A 242 17.58 -14.69 16.87
C PHE A 242 17.63 -13.54 17.87
N GLU A 243 18.49 -12.56 17.63
CA GLU A 243 18.75 -11.45 18.55
C GLU A 243 18.70 -10.15 17.74
N CYS A 244 17.85 -9.19 18.14
CA CYS A 244 17.86 -7.82 17.64
C CYS A 244 18.10 -6.82 18.78
N ASP A 245 18.05 -5.52 18.50
CA ASP A 245 18.34 -4.47 19.48
C ASP A 245 17.39 -4.50 20.70
N TYR A 246 16.12 -4.84 20.48
CA TYR A 246 15.06 -4.69 21.49
C TYR A 246 14.61 -6.00 22.13
N PHE A 247 14.78 -7.13 21.45
CA PHE A 247 14.34 -8.43 21.95
C PHE A 247 15.13 -9.60 21.33
N SER A 248 14.94 -10.78 21.92
CA SER A 248 15.38 -12.06 21.37
C SER A 248 14.18 -12.93 21.00
N VAL A 249 14.34 -13.77 19.98
CA VAL A 249 13.27 -14.62 19.44
C VAL A 249 13.72 -16.08 19.41
N ARG A 250 12.99 -16.91 20.16
CA ARG A 250 13.07 -18.37 20.07
C ARG A 250 11.77 -18.90 19.49
N TYR A 251 11.83 -19.54 18.33
CA TYR A 251 10.67 -20.08 17.63
C TYR A 251 10.61 -21.61 17.69
N TYR A 252 9.40 -22.15 17.51
CA TYR A 252 9.08 -23.55 17.75
C TYR A 252 8.32 -24.16 16.56
N LYS A 253 8.46 -25.48 16.35
CA LYS A 253 7.82 -26.21 15.23
C LYS A 253 6.30 -26.08 15.16
N LYS A 254 5.64 -25.77 16.28
CA LYS A 254 4.20 -25.48 16.31
C LYS A 254 3.82 -24.09 15.75
N GLY A 255 4.79 -23.36 15.19
CA GLY A 255 4.60 -22.05 14.58
C GLY A 255 4.56 -20.88 15.56
N SER A 256 4.80 -21.10 16.85
CA SER A 256 4.85 -20.04 17.87
C SER A 256 6.28 -19.53 18.10
N ALA A 257 6.40 -18.32 18.65
CA ALA A 257 7.67 -17.78 19.09
C ALA A 257 7.60 -17.14 20.48
N HIS A 258 8.66 -17.29 21.25
CA HIS A 258 8.88 -16.59 22.51
C HIS A 258 9.75 -15.37 22.24
N ILE A 259 9.24 -14.20 22.61
CA ILE A 259 9.93 -12.93 22.51
C ILE A 259 10.35 -12.49 23.91
N THR A 260 11.65 -12.29 24.14
CA THR A 260 12.17 -11.81 25.42
C THR A 260 12.74 -10.41 25.24
N PHE A 261 12.18 -9.42 25.95
CA PHE A 261 12.61 -8.03 25.81
C PHE A 261 13.95 -7.76 26.50
N LYS A 262 14.76 -6.88 25.88
CA LYS A 262 16.09 -6.49 26.36
C LYS A 262 16.14 -5.10 27.00
N ARG A 263 15.16 -4.25 26.68
CA ARG A 263 15.09 -2.83 27.11
C ARG A 263 13.88 -2.62 28.04
N PRO A 264 13.96 -3.05 29.32
CA PRO A 264 12.84 -3.02 30.25
C PRO A 264 12.27 -1.61 30.48
N GLU A 265 13.10 -0.58 30.40
CA GLU A 265 12.70 0.82 30.52
C GLU A 265 11.81 1.29 29.36
N LEU A 266 12.02 0.76 28.14
CA LEU A 266 11.13 1.03 27.00
C LEU A 266 9.82 0.24 27.12
N VAL A 267 9.89 -1.00 27.64
CA VAL A 267 8.69 -1.79 27.95
C VAL A 267 7.81 -1.07 28.98
N GLU A 268 8.41 -0.50 30.02
CA GLU A 268 7.67 0.27 31.02
C GLU A 268 7.00 1.51 30.41
N LYS A 269 7.71 2.26 29.56
CA LYS A 269 7.13 3.40 28.81
C LYS A 269 5.92 2.97 27.97
N ILE A 270 6.03 1.86 27.23
CA ILE A 270 4.92 1.33 26.42
C ILE A 270 3.73 1.00 27.31
N ASN A 271 3.95 0.28 28.42
CA ASN A 271 2.88 -0.08 29.35
C ASN A 271 2.20 1.16 29.95
N ASN A 272 2.96 2.20 30.30
CA ASN A 272 2.40 3.45 30.82
C ASN A 272 1.55 4.20 29.78
N LEU A 273 1.95 4.19 28.50
CA LEU A 273 1.15 4.79 27.42
C LEU A 273 -0.19 4.08 27.25
N VAL A 274 -0.18 2.74 27.22
CA VAL A 274 -1.39 1.93 27.10
C VAL A 274 -2.31 2.12 28.31
N ALA A 275 -1.75 2.18 29.51
CA ALA A 275 -2.50 2.40 30.76
C ALA A 275 -3.15 3.78 30.84
N SER A 276 -2.52 4.80 30.25
CA SER A 276 -3.07 6.15 30.22
C SER A 276 -4.31 6.24 29.33
N HIS A 277 -4.39 5.41 28.28
CA HIS A 277 -5.55 5.33 27.38
C HIS A 277 -6.71 4.51 27.95
N TYR A 278 -6.45 3.61 28.90
CA TYR A 278 -7.46 2.83 29.60
C TYR A 278 -7.22 2.83 31.13
N PRO A 279 -7.70 3.86 31.84
CA PRO A 279 -7.55 3.94 33.29
C PRO A 279 -8.25 2.75 33.95
N GLY A 280 -7.46 1.88 34.59
CA GLY A 280 -7.91 0.63 35.22
C GLY A 280 -7.33 -0.65 34.60
N MET A 281 -6.56 -0.54 33.51
CA MET A 281 -6.02 -1.72 32.80
C MET A 281 -4.82 -2.38 33.49
N LEU A 282 -3.96 -1.58 34.15
CA LEU A 282 -2.82 -2.10 34.92
C LEU A 282 -3.25 -2.42 36.36
N PRO A 283 -2.76 -3.54 36.95
CA PRO A 283 -2.90 -3.74 38.39
C PRO A 283 -2.23 -2.57 39.15
N PRO A 284 -2.74 -2.20 40.34
CA PRO A 284 -2.11 -1.16 41.16
C PRO A 284 -0.62 -1.47 41.34
N ARG A 285 0.24 -0.46 41.18
CA ARG A 285 1.68 -0.62 41.46
C ARG A 285 1.82 -1.02 42.93
N VAL A 286 2.35 -2.23 43.18
CA VAL A 286 2.73 -2.73 44.51
C VAL A 286 4.16 -2.31 44.79
#